data_AF-A0A962TA38-F1
#
_entry.id   AF-A0A962TA38-F1
#
_cell.length_a   1.000
_cell.length_b   1.000
_cell.length_c   1.000
_cell.angle_alpha   90.00
_cell.angle_beta   90.00
_cell.angle_gamma   90.00
#
_symmetry.space_group_name_H-M   'P 1'
#
loop_
_entity.id
_entity.type
_entity.pdbx_description
1 polymer ?
#
loop_
_entity_poly.entity_id
_entity_poly.type
_entity_poly.pdbx_seq_one_letter_code
_entity_poly.pdbx_strand_id
1 'polypeptide(L)'
;MLISDFDNAYQLDHTQMDQTHREFVDLVNQIESCDQAAFKAGFQALVTHTEAHFAAEQLLMEQSGFPATAEHTGEHQRVLGQLHQMHGRIEKGSAAMARAFVREQLPGWFKLHAITMDSALAAHLKLARNRQFQSERGLPDILTADAAGDD
;
A
#
# COMPACT_ATOMS: atom_id res chain seq x y z
N MET A 1 17.90 3.75 -8.57
CA MET A 1 16.58 3.98 -7.96
C MET A 1 15.56 3.43 -8.91
N LEU A 2 14.94 2.33 -8.52
CA LEU A 2 13.92 1.62 -9.27
C LEU A 2 12.58 2.37 -9.25
N ILE A 3 12.30 3.07 -8.15
CA ILE A 3 11.09 3.87 -7.96
C ILE A 3 11.54 5.30 -7.63
N SER A 4 11.11 6.28 -8.41
CA SER A 4 11.43 7.70 -8.24
C SER A 4 10.16 8.54 -8.21
N ASP A 5 10.31 9.81 -7.82
CA ASP A 5 9.27 10.84 -7.90
C ASP A 5 8.02 10.54 -7.05
N PHE A 6 8.23 10.13 -5.80
CA PHE A 6 7.16 9.69 -4.90
C PHE A 6 6.05 10.72 -4.74
N ASP A 7 6.41 11.97 -4.46
CA ASP A 7 5.48 13.04 -4.12
C ASP A 7 4.46 13.32 -5.24
N ASN A 8 4.89 13.17 -6.49
CA ASN A 8 4.04 13.40 -7.64
C ASN A 8 3.25 12.15 -8.07
N ALA A 9 3.78 10.95 -7.82
CA ALA A 9 3.24 9.71 -8.39
C ALA A 9 2.38 8.89 -7.43
N TYR A 10 2.66 8.94 -6.12
CA TYR A 10 2.12 7.97 -5.14
C TYR A 10 1.52 8.61 -3.88
N GLN A 11 1.58 9.93 -3.73
CA GLN A 11 1.00 10.59 -2.55
C GLN A 11 -0.53 10.45 -2.53
N LEU A 12 -1.07 10.04 -1.38
CA LEU A 12 -2.49 9.76 -1.15
C LEU A 12 -3.18 10.76 -0.21
N ASP A 13 -2.44 11.76 0.29
CA ASP A 13 -2.88 12.69 1.34
C ASP A 13 -3.38 11.97 2.60
N HIS A 14 -2.78 10.81 2.89
CA HIS A 14 -3.05 10.02 4.09
C HIS A 14 -1.71 9.72 4.78
N THR A 15 -1.35 10.55 5.76
CA THR A 15 0.00 10.61 6.36
C THR A 15 0.59 9.25 6.72
N GLN A 16 -0.19 8.36 7.33
CA GLN A 16 0.31 7.04 7.73
C GLN A 16 0.58 6.12 6.53
N MET A 17 -0.26 6.17 5.50
CA MET A 17 -0.07 5.36 4.29
C MET A 17 1.10 5.90 3.47
N ASP A 18 1.17 7.23 3.30
CA ASP A 18 2.29 7.88 2.61
C ASP A 18 3.63 7.56 3.28
N GLN A 19 3.65 7.49 4.61
CA GLN A 19 4.86 7.09 5.35
C GLN A 19 5.25 5.64 5.04
N THR A 20 4.33 4.68 5.18
CA THR A 20 4.64 3.26 4.95
C THR A 20 5.02 3.01 3.48
N HIS A 21 4.43 3.75 2.54
CA HIS A 21 4.76 3.69 1.13
C HIS A 21 6.16 4.24 0.83
N ARG A 22 6.57 5.35 1.45
CA ARG A 22 7.94 5.88 1.33
C ARG A 22 8.97 4.90 1.88
N GLU A 23 8.71 4.35 3.06
CA GLU A 23 9.58 3.34 3.67
C GLU A 23 9.74 2.11 2.77
N PHE A 24 8.65 1.65 2.13
CA PHE A 24 8.71 0.57 1.14
C PHE A 24 9.58 0.94 -0.08
N VAL A 25 9.38 2.13 -0.65
CA VAL A 25 10.14 2.64 -1.79
C VAL A 25 11.63 2.76 -1.46
N ASP A 26 11.95 3.27 -0.27
CA ASP A 26 13.33 3.39 0.22
C ASP A 26 13.98 2.02 0.34
N LEU A 27 13.31 1.03 0.92
CA LEU A 27 13.81 -0.33 1.02
C LEU A 27 14.07 -0.95 -0.37
N VAL A 28 13.11 -0.84 -1.30
CA VAL A 28 13.28 -1.35 -2.68
C VAL A 28 14.49 -0.70 -3.36
N ASN A 29 14.63 0.63 -3.26
CA ASN A 29 15.73 1.37 -3.86
C ASN A 29 17.10 1.04 -3.22
N GLN A 30 17.14 0.86 -1.90
CA GLN A 30 18.39 0.52 -1.20
C GLN A 30 18.88 -0.88 -1.57
N ILE A 31 17.98 -1.87 -1.54
CA ILE A 31 18.31 -3.29 -1.79
C ILE A 31 18.85 -3.52 -3.19
N GLU A 32 18.44 -2.72 -4.19
CA GLU A 32 18.94 -2.77 -5.57
C GLU A 32 20.49 -2.74 -5.63
N SER A 33 21.09 -1.93 -4.75
CA SER A 33 22.51 -1.61 -4.73
C SER A 33 23.36 -2.49 -3.81
N CYS A 34 22.72 -3.36 -3.02
CA CYS A 34 23.40 -4.18 -2.01
C CYS A 34 24.21 -5.33 -2.63
N ASP A 35 25.36 -5.63 -2.02
CA ASP A 35 26.11 -6.86 -2.25
C ASP A 35 25.34 -8.11 -1.76
N GLN A 36 25.90 -9.31 -1.93
CA GLN A 36 25.22 -10.55 -1.55
C GLN A 36 24.81 -10.60 -0.06
N ALA A 37 25.68 -10.14 0.84
CA ALA A 37 25.46 -10.23 2.28
C ALA A 37 24.43 -9.19 2.74
N ALA A 38 24.58 -7.95 2.28
CA ALA A 38 23.65 -6.87 2.56
C ALA A 38 22.27 -7.10 1.91
N PHE A 39 22.21 -7.74 0.74
CA PHE A 39 20.96 -8.03 0.06
C PHE A 39 20.07 -8.96 0.87
N LYS A 40 20.63 -9.96 1.55
CA LYS A 40 19.85 -10.86 2.41
C LYS A 40 19.15 -10.10 3.52
N ALA A 41 19.90 -9.31 4.28
CA ALA A 41 19.36 -8.51 5.39
C ALA A 41 18.35 -7.47 4.89
N GLY A 42 18.66 -6.77 3.80
CA GLY A 42 17.75 -5.81 3.19
C GLY A 42 16.46 -6.46 2.69
N PHE A 43 16.53 -7.61 2.02
CA PHE A 43 15.35 -8.33 1.55
C PHE A 43 14.46 -8.79 2.73
N GLN A 44 15.07 -9.22 3.83
CA GLN A 44 14.31 -9.55 5.04
C GLN A 44 13.61 -8.32 5.62
N ALA A 45 14.27 -7.16 5.66
CA ALA A 45 13.66 -5.90 6.08
C ALA A 45 12.47 -5.50 5.17
N LEU A 46 12.61 -5.68 3.86
CA LEU A 46 11.52 -5.46 2.91
C LEU A 46 10.32 -6.37 3.16
N VAL A 47 10.54 -7.66 3.42
CA VAL A 47 9.47 -8.62 3.75
C VAL A 47 8.74 -8.16 5.02
N THR A 48 9.46 -7.92 6.12
CA THR A 48 8.87 -7.51 7.40
C THR A 48 8.12 -6.19 7.28
N HIS A 49 8.68 -5.22 6.55
CA HIS A 49 8.01 -3.95 6.29
C HIS A 49 6.70 -4.15 5.53
N THR A 50 6.72 -4.95 4.46
CA THR A 50 5.54 -5.19 3.62
C THR A 50 4.44 -5.92 4.40
N GLU A 51 4.79 -6.86 5.28
CA GLU A 51 3.82 -7.51 6.18
C GLU A 51 3.14 -6.51 7.12
N ALA A 52 3.93 -5.64 7.77
CA ALA A 52 3.41 -4.64 8.69
C ALA A 52 2.55 -3.57 7.98
N HIS A 53 3.00 -3.14 6.80
CA HIS A 53 2.26 -2.22 5.93
C HIS A 53 0.90 -2.80 5.56
N PHE A 54 0.84 -4.02 5.01
CA PHE A 54 -0.43 -4.63 4.63
C PHE A 54 -1.34 -4.92 5.84
N ALA A 55 -0.77 -5.29 6.99
CA ALA A 55 -1.55 -5.45 8.22
C ALA A 55 -2.21 -4.13 8.68
N ALA A 56 -1.50 -3.00 8.53
CA ALA A 56 -2.06 -1.69 8.85
C ALA A 56 -3.20 -1.30 7.90
N GLU A 57 -3.04 -1.52 6.59
CA GLU A 57 -4.10 -1.25 5.60
C GLU A 57 -5.30 -2.19 5.77
N GLN A 58 -5.07 -3.47 6.09
CA GLN A 58 -6.13 -4.42 6.42
C GLN A 58 -7.00 -3.89 7.56
N LEU A 59 -6.38 -3.39 8.63
CA LEU A 59 -7.11 -2.82 9.76
C LEU A 59 -7.93 -1.59 9.35
N LEU A 60 -7.37 -0.71 8.51
CA LEU A 60 -8.08 0.46 7.97
C LEU A 60 -9.29 0.05 7.12
N MET A 61 -9.13 -0.97 6.27
CA MET A 61 -10.21 -1.51 5.45
C MET A 61 -11.34 -2.09 6.29
N GLU A 62 -11.00 -2.92 7.28
CA GLU A 62 -11.97 -3.56 8.18
C GLU A 62 -12.74 -2.53 9.02
N GLN A 63 -12.04 -1.59 9.64
CA GLN A 63 -12.65 -0.59 10.53
C GLN A 63 -13.56 0.40 9.79
N SER A 64 -13.19 0.74 8.56
CA SER A 64 -13.96 1.69 7.75
C SER A 64 -15.06 1.04 6.91
N GLY A 65 -15.16 -0.30 6.91
CA GLY A 65 -16.09 -1.04 6.06
C GLY A 65 -15.80 -0.86 4.56
N PHE A 66 -14.52 -0.88 4.18
CA PHE A 66 -14.10 -0.68 2.79
C PHE A 66 -14.68 -1.77 1.87
N PRO A 67 -15.44 -1.42 0.81
CA PRO A 67 -16.18 -2.42 0.02
C PRO A 67 -15.33 -3.46 -0.70
N ALA A 68 -14.13 -3.07 -1.17
CA ALA A 68 -13.24 -3.95 -1.96
C ALA A 68 -12.15 -4.60 -1.10
N THR A 69 -12.44 -4.88 0.18
CA THR A 69 -11.48 -5.47 1.12
C THR A 69 -10.96 -6.81 0.60
N ALA A 70 -11.82 -7.69 0.12
CA ALA A 70 -11.43 -9.03 -0.31
C ALA A 70 -10.46 -9.02 -1.50
N GLU A 71 -10.74 -8.19 -2.50
CA GLU A 71 -9.88 -8.02 -3.67
C GLU A 71 -8.52 -7.42 -3.29
N HIS A 72 -8.53 -6.43 -2.40
CA HIS A 72 -7.32 -5.76 -1.91
C HIS A 72 -6.43 -6.74 -1.12
N THR A 73 -7.00 -7.43 -0.11
CA THR A 73 -6.27 -8.44 0.65
C THR A 73 -5.74 -9.56 -0.24
N GLY A 74 -6.48 -9.94 -1.29
CA GLY A 74 -6.04 -10.95 -2.26
C GLY A 74 -4.75 -10.55 -2.99
N GLU A 75 -4.65 -9.29 -3.44
CA GLU A 75 -3.43 -8.79 -4.08
C GLU A 75 -2.26 -8.68 -3.10
N HIS A 76 -2.51 -8.27 -1.85
CA HIS A 76 -1.50 -8.28 -0.77
C HIS A 76 -0.94 -9.68 -0.54
N GLN A 77 -1.82 -10.68 -0.39
CA GLN A 77 -1.42 -12.08 -0.18
C GLN A 77 -0.61 -12.63 -1.37
N ARG A 78 -0.98 -12.28 -2.60
CA ARG A 78 -0.26 -12.69 -3.80
C ARG A 78 1.18 -12.18 -3.82
N VAL A 79 1.41 -10.93 -3.42
CA VAL A 79 2.76 -10.33 -3.39
C VAL A 79 3.56 -10.80 -2.18
N LEU A 80 2.95 -10.90 -0.99
CA LEU A 80 3.61 -11.50 0.17
C LEU A 80 4.06 -12.95 -0.10
N GLY A 81 3.23 -13.76 -0.77
CA GLY A 81 3.61 -15.11 -1.14
C GLY A 81 4.84 -15.17 -2.05
N GLN A 82 4.97 -14.23 -2.99
CA GLN A 82 6.17 -14.11 -3.83
C GLN A 82 7.39 -13.66 -3.03
N LEU A 83 7.22 -12.66 -2.16
CA LEU A 83 8.28 -12.20 -1.26
C LEU A 83 8.79 -13.33 -0.36
N HIS A 84 7.91 -14.09 0.30
CA HIS A 84 8.29 -15.24 1.12
C HIS A 84 8.97 -16.34 0.31
N GLN A 85 8.48 -16.63 -0.90
CA GLN A 85 9.10 -17.60 -1.78
C GLN A 85 10.54 -17.20 -2.13
N MET A 86 10.76 -15.92 -2.45
CA MET A 86 12.10 -15.39 -2.75
C MET A 86 12.99 -15.38 -1.52
N HIS A 87 12.48 -14.99 -0.36
CA HIS A 87 13.20 -15.06 0.91
C HIS A 87 13.69 -16.48 1.20
N GLY A 88 12.83 -17.49 1.04
CA GLY A 88 13.21 -18.90 1.20
C GLY A 88 14.27 -19.39 0.21
N ARG A 89 14.39 -18.78 -0.98
CA ARG A 89 15.49 -19.07 -1.92
C ARG A 89 16.79 -18.40 -1.50
N ILE A 90 16.72 -17.17 -0.98
CA ILE A 90 17.89 -16.45 -0.45
C ILE A 90 18.49 -17.24 0.73
N GLU A 91 17.67 -17.78 1.63
CA GLU A 91 18.13 -18.63 2.74
C GLU A 91 18.91 -19.87 2.27
N LYS A 92 18.59 -20.38 1.07
CA LYS A 92 19.27 -21.51 0.43
C LYS A 92 20.48 -21.09 -0.41
N GLY A 93 20.89 -19.83 -0.34
CA GLY A 93 22.05 -19.28 -1.06
C GLY A 93 21.75 -18.80 -2.49
N SER A 94 20.48 -18.75 -2.92
CA SER A 94 20.11 -18.32 -4.27
C SER A 94 19.33 -17.00 -4.25
N ALA A 95 20.04 -15.89 -4.54
CA ALA A 95 19.45 -14.55 -4.57
C ALA A 95 19.10 -14.06 -5.98
N ALA A 96 19.47 -14.78 -7.04
CA ALA A 96 19.31 -14.31 -8.43
C ALA A 96 17.85 -13.99 -8.78
N MET A 97 16.92 -14.89 -8.46
CA MET A 97 15.49 -14.67 -8.70
C MET A 97 14.92 -13.53 -7.84
N ALA A 98 15.36 -13.41 -6.59
CA ALA A 98 14.93 -12.33 -5.72
C ALA A 98 15.39 -10.96 -6.24
N ARG A 99 16.63 -10.87 -6.74
CA ARG A 99 17.17 -9.66 -7.38
C ARG A 99 16.38 -9.29 -8.63
N ALA A 100 16.06 -10.27 -9.47
CA ALA A 100 15.22 -10.03 -10.66
C ALA A 100 13.82 -9.56 -10.26
N PHE A 101 13.18 -10.21 -9.28
CA PHE A 101 11.87 -9.81 -8.77
C PHE A 101 11.84 -8.36 -8.26
N VAL A 102 12.84 -7.97 -7.45
CA VAL A 102 12.97 -6.60 -6.94
C VAL A 102 13.13 -5.58 -8.07
N ARG A 103 13.89 -5.89 -9.13
CA ARG A 103 14.15 -4.96 -10.23
C ARG A 103 13.01 -4.87 -11.24
N GLU A 104 12.40 -6.01 -11.57
CA GLU A 104 11.55 -6.15 -12.74
C GLU A 104 10.06 -6.17 -12.41
N GLN A 105 9.68 -6.56 -11.18
CA GLN A 105 8.28 -6.80 -10.83
C GLN A 105 7.77 -5.87 -9.73
N LEU A 106 8.52 -5.70 -8.63
CA LEU A 106 8.06 -4.86 -7.51
C LEU A 106 7.74 -3.41 -7.89
N PRO A 107 8.54 -2.69 -8.70
CA PRO A 107 8.25 -1.30 -9.03
C PRO A 107 6.95 -1.15 -9.83
N GLY A 108 6.73 -2.04 -10.80
CA GLY A 108 5.52 -2.05 -11.62
C GLY A 108 4.27 -2.41 -10.81
N TRP A 109 4.40 -3.42 -9.93
CA TRP A 109 3.31 -3.79 -9.04
C TRP A 109 2.96 -2.66 -8.06
N PHE A 110 3.95 -2.09 -7.37
CA PHE A 110 3.74 -1.02 -6.39
C PHE A 110 3.08 0.18 -7.05
N LYS A 111 3.56 0.61 -8.22
CA LYS A 111 2.94 1.69 -8.98
C LYS A 111 1.46 1.42 -9.25
N LEU A 112 1.13 0.25 -9.79
CA LEU A 112 -0.25 -0.08 -10.12
C LEU A 112 -1.12 -0.14 -8.87
N HIS A 113 -0.63 -0.79 -7.81
CA HIS A 113 -1.35 -0.97 -6.56
C HIS A 113 -1.63 0.37 -5.87
N ALA A 114 -0.60 1.22 -5.70
CA ALA A 114 -0.72 2.52 -5.06
C ALA A 114 -1.73 3.44 -5.76
N ILE A 115 -1.66 3.55 -7.09
CA ILE A 115 -2.53 4.48 -7.84
C ILE A 115 -3.97 3.96 -8.00
N THR A 116 -4.24 2.67 -7.78
CA THR A 116 -5.57 2.09 -8.00
C THR A 116 -6.25 1.64 -6.72
N MET A 117 -5.60 0.80 -5.91
CA MET A 117 -6.21 0.15 -4.75
C MET A 117 -6.03 1.01 -3.50
N ASP A 118 -4.80 1.50 -3.27
CA ASP A 118 -4.50 2.30 -2.08
C ASP A 118 -5.14 3.69 -2.18
N SER A 119 -5.14 4.29 -3.37
CA SER A 119 -5.84 5.55 -3.63
C SER A 119 -7.35 5.44 -3.38
N ALA A 120 -7.96 4.30 -3.72
CA ALA A 120 -9.37 4.04 -3.43
C ALA A 120 -9.65 3.91 -1.93
N LEU A 121 -8.76 3.23 -1.19
CA LEU A 121 -8.83 3.15 0.27
C LEU A 121 -8.68 4.54 0.92
N ALA A 122 -7.67 5.32 0.51
CA ALA A 122 -7.45 6.66 1.04
C ALA A 122 -8.64 7.59 0.79
N ALA A 123 -9.25 7.53 -0.41
CA ALA A 123 -10.47 8.28 -0.73
C ALA A 123 -11.65 7.87 0.17
N HIS A 124 -11.84 6.57 0.39
CA HIS A 124 -12.88 6.05 1.29
C HIS A 124 -12.70 6.54 2.73
N LEU A 125 -11.47 6.47 3.27
CA LEU A 125 -11.14 6.94 4.62
C LEU A 125 -11.40 8.43 4.78
N LYS A 126 -11.07 9.24 3.76
CA LYS A 126 -11.34 10.68 3.74
C LYS A 126 -12.85 10.98 3.82
N LEU A 127 -13.67 10.24 3.07
CA LEU A 127 -15.13 10.37 3.11
C LEU A 127 -15.71 9.92 4.45
N ALA A 128 -15.25 8.79 4.99
CA ALA A 128 -15.70 8.28 6.29
C ALA A 128 -15.42 9.29 7.41
N ARG A 129 -14.21 9.86 7.43
CA ARG A 129 -13.82 10.91 8.37
C ARG A 129 -14.71 12.16 8.25
N ASN A 130 -15.00 12.60 7.03
CA ASN A 130 -15.86 13.77 6.81
C ASN A 130 -17.29 13.56 7.33
N ARG A 131 -17.86 12.37 7.09
CA ARG A 131 -19.19 12.02 7.62
C ARG A 131 -19.21 12.00 9.15
N GLN A 132 -18.18 11.45 9.77
CA GLN A 132 -18.05 11.46 11.23
C GLN A 132 -17.96 12.89 11.79
N PHE A 133 -17.18 13.77 11.16
CA PHE A 133 -17.13 15.17 11.58
C PHE A 133 -18.45 15.93 11.40
N GLN A 134 -19.23 15.63 10.36
CA GLN A 134 -20.54 16.25 10.14
C GLN A 134 -21.57 15.78 11.18
N SER A 135 -21.59 14.47 11.50
CA SER A 135 -22.50 13.93 12.51
C SER A 135 -22.20 14.47 13.91
N GLU A 136 -20.92 14.59 14.29
CA GLU A 136 -20.49 15.18 15.56
C GLU A 136 -20.86 16.67 15.70
N ARG A 137 -20.99 17.40 14.58
CA ARG A 137 -21.40 18.81 14.57
C ARG A 137 -22.91 19.03 14.42
N GLY A 138 -23.70 17.98 14.25
CA GLY A 138 -25.15 18.08 14.05
C GLY A 138 -25.55 18.83 12.76
N LEU A 139 -24.66 18.89 11.75
CA LEU A 139 -24.93 19.54 10.47
C LEU A 139 -25.50 18.50 9.49
N PRO A 140 -26.59 18.79 8.77
CA PRO A 140 -27.15 17.86 7.78
C PRO A 140 -26.16 17.62 6.63
N ASP A 141 -26.14 16.38 6.12
CA ASP A 141 -25.35 15.99 4.95
C ASP A 141 -25.88 16.73 3.72
N ILE A 142 -25.04 17.57 3.10
CA ILE A 142 -25.46 18.54 2.07
C ILE A 142 -25.80 17.82 0.74
N LEU A 143 -25.60 16.50 0.66
CA LEU A 143 -25.88 15.71 -0.53
C LEU A 143 -27.32 15.18 -0.64
N THR A 144 -28.24 15.53 0.28
CA THR A 144 -29.66 15.13 0.20
C THR A 144 -30.65 16.26 -0.08
N ALA A 145 -30.18 17.47 -0.40
CA ALA A 145 -31.05 18.61 -0.72
C ALA A 145 -31.15 18.81 -2.24
N ASP A 146 -31.86 17.92 -2.93
CA ASP A 146 -32.53 18.23 -4.21
C ASP A 146 -33.47 17.07 -4.59
N ALA A 147 -34.74 17.20 -4.21
CA ALA A 147 -35.93 16.69 -4.90
C ALA A 147 -37.15 16.71 -3.94
N ALA A 148 -37.63 17.90 -3.60
CA ALA A 148 -39.00 18.06 -3.13
C ALA A 148 -39.51 19.46 -3.48
N GLY A 149 -40.41 19.51 -4.46
CA GLY A 149 -41.34 20.63 -4.69
C GLY A 149 -41.05 21.45 -5.95
N ASP A 150 -41.79 21.18 -7.02
CA ASP A 150 -42.95 22.02 -7.34
C ASP A 150 -43.86 21.29 -8.34
N ASP A 151 -45.08 21.01 -7.88
CA ASP A 151 -46.30 20.80 -8.68
C ASP A 151 -46.94 22.18 -8.96
#